data_AF-A0A073J7B3-F1
#
_entry.id   AF-A0A073J7B3-F1
#
_cell.length_a   1.000
_cell.length_b   1.000
_cell.length_c   1.000
_cell.angle_alpha   90.00
_cell.angle_beta   90.00
_cell.angle_gamma   90.00
#
_symmetry.space_group_name_H-M   'P 1'
#
loop_
_entity.id
_entity.type
_entity.pdbx_description
1 polymer ?
#
loop_
_entity_poly.entity_id
_entity_poly.type
_entity_poly.pdbx_seq_one_letter_code
_entity_poly.pdbx_strand_id
1 'polypeptide(L)'
;LLLAVMSYNSLFLGTVLGFAASALLVASIVLPSPRPSEPRGVYDRTTRGIRIYLATPRLRGLLALNLAAAAAGAMVLVNTVVLVRGSLGLSESALAWTMFAFGAGSMIAALVLPRVLDALPDRPVMFGGAALMVATLVGLALTVLGAGLGWSILLT
;
A
#
# COMPACT_ATOMS: atom_id res chain seq x y z
N LEU A 1 3.32 -20.97 -10.13
CA LEU A 1 2.68 -22.30 -10.25
C LEU A 1 1.17 -22.21 -10.48
N LEU A 2 0.41 -21.38 -9.74
CA LEU A 2 -1.02 -21.17 -10.05
C LEU A 2 -1.29 -20.58 -11.44
N LEU A 3 -0.46 -19.66 -11.94
CA LEU A 3 -0.53 -19.15 -13.31
C LEU A 3 -0.11 -20.17 -14.40
N ALA A 4 0.48 -21.31 -14.01
CA ALA A 4 0.74 -22.41 -14.93
C ALA A 4 -0.47 -23.37 -15.04
N VAL A 5 -1.46 -23.24 -14.15
CA VAL A 5 -2.63 -24.13 -14.04
C VAL A 5 -3.95 -23.37 -14.29
N MET A 6 -4.00 -22.05 -14.07
CA MET A 6 -5.18 -21.21 -14.27
C MET A 6 -4.93 -20.12 -15.31
N SER A 7 -5.75 -20.11 -16.37
CA SER A 7 -5.78 -19.02 -17.36
C SER A 7 -6.24 -17.71 -16.69
N TYR A 8 -5.80 -16.55 -17.20
CA TYR A 8 -6.20 -15.21 -16.74
C TYR A 8 -7.74 -15.09 -16.55
N ASN A 9 -8.49 -15.74 -17.44
CA ASN A 9 -9.95 -15.81 -17.40
C ASN A 9 -10.50 -16.46 -16.11
N SER A 10 -9.83 -17.46 -15.56
CA SER A 10 -10.25 -18.14 -14.33
C SER A 10 -10.01 -17.28 -13.08
N LEU A 11 -8.94 -16.47 -13.09
CA LEU A 11 -8.63 -15.52 -12.03
C LEU A 11 -9.64 -14.36 -12.00
N PHE A 12 -10.05 -13.92 -13.19
CA PHE A 12 -11.11 -12.93 -13.36
C PHE A 12 -12.46 -13.46 -12.88
N LEU A 13 -12.87 -14.67 -13.28
CA LEU A 13 -14.11 -15.30 -12.83
C LEU A 13 -14.17 -15.49 -11.30
N GLY A 14 -13.05 -15.88 -10.68
CA GLY A 14 -12.96 -15.98 -9.21
C GLY A 14 -13.19 -14.63 -8.52
N THR A 15 -12.65 -13.54 -9.08
CA THR A 15 -12.83 -12.19 -8.54
C THR A 15 -14.28 -11.73 -8.65
N VAL A 16 -14.93 -12.01 -9.79
CA VAL A 16 -16.36 -11.71 -10.02
C VAL A 16 -17.23 -12.43 -8.99
N LEU A 17 -17.02 -13.73 -8.78
CA LEU A 17 -17.75 -14.50 -7.77
C LEU A 17 -17.53 -13.96 -6.35
N GLY A 18 -16.29 -13.60 -6.01
CA GLY A 18 -15.97 -12.99 -4.71
C GLY A 18 -16.68 -11.66 -4.47
N PHE A 19 -16.75 -10.80 -5.49
CA PHE A 19 -17.51 -9.55 -5.41
C PHE A 19 -19.01 -9.79 -5.31
N ALA A 20 -19.57 -10.72 -6.08
CA ALA A 20 -20.99 -11.08 -6.00
C ALA A 20 -21.36 -11.60 -4.60
N ALA A 21 -20.54 -12.49 -4.03
CA ALA A 21 -20.72 -12.98 -2.67
C ALA A 21 -20.65 -11.86 -1.63
N SER A 22 -19.68 -10.93 -1.78
CA SER A 22 -19.56 -9.78 -0.88
C SER A 22 -20.76 -8.83 -0.99
N ALA A 23 -21.28 -8.60 -2.21
CA ALA A 23 -22.46 -7.77 -2.43
C ALA A 23 -23.72 -8.40 -1.81
N LEU A 24 -23.90 -9.72 -1.95
CA LEU A 24 -24.98 -10.46 -1.30
C LEU A 24 -24.87 -10.39 0.23
N LEU A 25 -23.66 -10.50 0.76
CA LEU A 25 -23.41 -10.37 2.20
C LEU A 25 -23.73 -8.96 2.71
N VAL A 26 -23.38 -7.90 1.96
CA VAL A 26 -23.71 -6.52 2.33
C VAL A 26 -25.22 -6.26 2.22
N ALA A 27 -25.87 -6.82 1.19
CA ALA A 27 -27.32 -6.67 0.99
C ALA A 27 -28.15 -7.43 2.04
N SER A 28 -27.60 -8.48 2.66
CA SER A 28 -28.29 -9.23 3.72
C SER A 28 -28.30 -8.53 5.08
N ILE A 29 -27.48 -7.49 5.26
CA ILE A 29 -27.40 -6.75 6.52
C ILE A 29 -28.43 -5.61 6.50
N VAL A 30 -29.32 -5.61 7.49
CA VAL A 30 -30.23 -4.48 7.73
C VAL A 30 -29.41 -3.33 8.30
N LEU A 31 -29.12 -2.33 7.47
CA LEU A 31 -28.47 -1.10 7.89
C LEU A 31 -29.50 -0.17 8.55
N PRO A 32 -29.31 0.23 9.82
CA PRO A 32 -30.16 1.22 10.47
C PRO A 32 -30.13 2.54 9.68
N SER A 33 -31.31 3.08 9.40
CA SER A 33 -31.48 4.32 8.62
C SER A 33 -30.67 5.47 9.27
N PRO A 34 -29.76 6.13 8.53
CA PRO A 34 -29.04 7.28 9.04
C PRO A 34 -30.02 8.38 9.43
N ARG A 35 -29.93 8.88 10.67
CA ARG A 35 -30.76 9.99 11.13
C ARG A 35 -30.49 11.22 10.24
N PRO A 36 -31.53 11.90 9.72
CA PRO A 36 -31.34 13.09 8.92
C PRO A 36 -30.56 14.13 9.73
N SER A 37 -29.41 14.55 9.20
CA SER A 37 -28.63 15.66 9.75
C SER A 37 -29.15 16.98 9.17
N GLU A 38 -29.06 18.06 9.96
CA GLU A 38 -29.61 19.37 9.62
C GLU A 38 -29.33 19.83 8.17
N PRO A 39 -30.28 20.55 7.53
CA PRO A 39 -30.08 21.18 6.23
C PRO A 39 -28.85 22.08 6.25
N ARG A 40 -27.80 21.71 5.51
CA ARG A 40 -26.54 22.45 5.41
C ARG A 40 -26.11 22.48 3.95
N GLY A 41 -25.44 23.57 3.55
CA GLY A 41 -24.95 23.73 2.18
C GLY A 41 -24.03 22.58 1.75
N VAL A 42 -24.14 22.18 0.47
CA VAL A 42 -23.43 21.03 -0.10
C VAL A 42 -21.91 21.12 0.10
N TYR A 43 -21.33 22.30 -0.11
CA TYR A 43 -19.89 22.54 0.07
C TYR A 43 -19.41 22.34 1.51
N ASP A 44 -20.22 22.77 2.48
CA ASP A 44 -19.90 22.66 3.91
C ASP A 44 -20.08 21.22 4.41
N ARG A 45 -20.95 20.42 3.79
CA ARG A 45 -21.05 18.98 4.07
C ARG A 45 -19.88 18.19 3.51
N THR A 46 -19.45 18.49 2.28
CA THR A 46 -18.41 17.72 1.59
C THR A 46 -16.99 18.05 2.08
N THR A 47 -16.68 19.32 2.36
CA THR A 47 -15.30 19.76 2.64
C THR A 47 -14.96 19.89 4.13
N ARG A 48 -15.95 19.81 5.02
CA ARG A 48 -15.72 19.96 6.47
C ARG A 48 -14.87 18.84 7.07
N GLY A 49 -15.06 17.60 6.63
CA GLY A 49 -14.26 16.47 7.11
C GLY A 49 -12.78 16.67 6.85
N ILE A 50 -12.42 17.03 5.60
CA ILE A 50 -11.02 17.29 5.25
C ILE A 50 -10.49 18.57 5.91
N ARG A 51 -11.31 19.61 6.08
CA ARG A 51 -10.90 20.84 6.77
C ARG A 51 -10.61 20.59 8.26
N ILE A 52 -11.41 19.77 8.95
CA ILE A 52 -11.17 19.38 10.35
C ILE A 52 -9.93 18.48 10.46
N TYR A 53 -9.82 17.50 9.56
CA TYR A 53 -8.67 16.60 9.50
C TYR A 53 -7.38 17.41 9.29
N LEU A 54 -7.39 18.31 8.32
CA LEU A 54 -6.29 19.23 8.06
C LEU A 54 -6.17 20.34 9.08
N ALA A 55 -7.13 20.65 9.95
CA ALA A 55 -6.93 21.62 11.03
C ALA A 55 -6.21 21.02 12.23
N THR A 56 -6.25 19.70 12.37
CA THR A 56 -5.72 18.99 13.55
C THR A 56 -4.24 18.63 13.35
N PRO A 57 -3.29 19.22 14.11
CA PRO A 57 -1.85 19.03 13.87
C PRO A 57 -1.39 17.57 13.93
N ARG A 58 -1.99 16.78 14.83
CA ARG A 58 -1.69 15.35 14.97
C ARG A 58 -2.13 14.54 13.73
N LEU A 59 -3.26 14.90 13.12
CA LEU A 59 -3.76 14.23 11.91
C LEU A 59 -2.93 14.60 10.68
N ARG A 60 -2.39 15.82 10.61
CA ARG A 60 -1.41 16.20 9.57
C ARG A 60 -0.15 15.34 9.63
N GLY A 61 0.36 15.07 10.83
CA GLY A 61 1.51 14.19 11.02
C GLY A 61 1.22 12.76 10.54
N LEU A 62 0.05 12.23 10.90
CA LEU A 62 -0.40 10.92 10.42
C LEU A 62 -0.60 10.89 8.90
N LEU A 63 -1.09 11.97 8.30
CA LEU A 63 -1.22 12.09 6.86
C LEU A 63 0.14 11.99 6.17
N ALA A 64 1.15 12.69 6.68
CA ALA A 64 2.49 12.66 6.11
C ALA A 64 3.11 11.26 6.21
N LEU A 65 2.93 10.57 7.34
CA LEU A 65 3.41 9.20 7.53
C LEU A 65 2.69 8.22 6.58
N ASN A 66 1.38 8.36 6.43
CA ASN A 66 0.60 7.53 5.51
C ASN A 66 0.98 7.82 4.04
N LEU A 67 1.21 9.09 3.69
CA LEU A 67 1.69 9.48 2.37
C LEU A 67 3.07 8.88 2.06
N ALA A 68 3.98 8.87 3.04
CA ALA A 68 5.30 8.23 2.88
C ALA A 68 5.15 6.71 2.63
N ALA A 69 4.32 6.02 3.43
CA ALA A 69 4.06 4.60 3.25
C ALA A 69 3.38 4.30 1.90
N ALA A 70 2.41 5.11 1.50
CA ALA A 70 1.72 4.98 0.23
C ALA A 70 2.66 5.23 -0.97
N ALA A 71 3.55 6.23 -0.89
CA ALA A 71 4.54 6.50 -1.92
C ALA A 71 5.54 5.34 -2.06
N ALA A 72 6.03 4.80 -0.94
CA ALA A 72 6.89 3.62 -0.96
C ALA A 72 6.17 2.39 -1.54
N GLY A 73 4.93 2.15 -1.11
CA GLY A 73 4.10 1.06 -1.63
C GLY A 73 3.80 1.20 -3.12
N ALA A 74 3.53 2.40 -3.62
CA ALA A 74 3.31 2.67 -5.03
C ALA A 74 4.59 2.40 -5.85
N MET A 75 5.75 2.83 -5.36
CA MET A 75 7.04 2.51 -6.00
C MET A 75 7.23 0.99 -6.12
N VAL A 76 6.99 0.25 -5.03
CA VAL A 76 7.17 -1.20 -5.01
C VAL A 76 6.15 -1.91 -5.90
N LEU A 77 4.86 -1.64 -5.76
CA LEU A 77 3.82 -2.42 -6.43
C LEU A 77 3.63 -2.02 -7.90
N VAL A 78 3.72 -0.72 -8.21
CA VAL A 78 3.49 -0.21 -9.57
C VAL A 78 4.78 -0.24 -10.38
N ASN A 79 5.86 0.36 -9.86
CA ASN A 79 7.07 0.53 -10.65
C ASN A 79 7.87 -0.77 -10.80
N THR A 80 7.79 -1.73 -9.87
CA THR A 80 8.51 -3.01 -10.06
C THR A 80 8.06 -3.76 -11.31
N VAL A 81 6.76 -3.74 -11.64
CA VAL A 81 6.29 -4.39 -12.88
C VAL A 81 6.91 -3.71 -14.11
N VAL A 82 6.92 -2.37 -14.11
CA VAL A 82 7.50 -1.57 -15.19
C VAL A 82 9.01 -1.77 -15.29
N LEU A 83 9.72 -1.78 -14.17
CA LEU A 83 11.18 -1.89 -14.10
C LEU A 83 11.65 -3.31 -14.48
N VAL A 84 11.01 -4.35 -13.96
CA VAL A 84 11.41 -5.74 -14.20
C VAL A 84 10.98 -6.23 -15.58
N ARG A 85 9.73 -6.00 -15.98
CA ARG A 85 9.22 -6.48 -17.28
C ARG A 85 9.49 -5.52 -18.43
N GLY A 86 9.42 -4.22 -18.18
CA GLY A 86 9.60 -3.18 -19.20
C GLY A 86 11.06 -2.81 -19.40
N SER A 87 11.71 -2.28 -18.35
CA SER A 87 13.07 -1.72 -18.45
C SER A 87 14.15 -2.80 -18.55
N LEU A 88 14.04 -3.87 -17.76
CA LEU A 88 15.03 -4.94 -17.70
C LEU A 88 14.71 -6.13 -18.64
N GLY A 89 13.52 -6.18 -19.23
CA GLY A 89 13.10 -7.24 -20.15
C GLY A 89 13.10 -8.65 -19.53
N LEU A 90 13.02 -8.76 -18.19
CA LEU A 90 13.14 -10.03 -17.47
C LEU A 90 11.84 -10.85 -17.52
N SER A 91 11.97 -12.16 -17.28
CA SER A 91 10.86 -13.11 -17.31
C SER A 91 9.85 -12.91 -16.17
N GLU A 92 8.63 -13.43 -16.35
CA GLU A 92 7.57 -13.37 -15.33
C GLU A 92 7.98 -14.01 -13.98
N SER A 93 8.88 -15.00 -14.04
CA SER A 93 9.47 -15.62 -12.86
C SER A 93 10.28 -14.63 -12.03
N ALA A 94 11.06 -13.73 -12.66
CA ALA A 94 11.85 -12.73 -11.96
C ALA A 94 10.95 -11.70 -11.26
N LEU A 95 9.85 -11.30 -11.90
CA LEU A 95 8.84 -10.44 -11.26
C LEU A 95 8.19 -11.13 -10.07
N ALA A 96 7.82 -12.41 -10.20
CA ALA A 96 7.23 -13.19 -9.13
C ALA A 96 8.16 -13.32 -7.91
N TRP A 97 9.45 -13.59 -8.13
CA TRP A 97 10.45 -13.61 -7.06
C TRP A 97 10.66 -12.26 -6.39
N THR A 98 10.66 -11.17 -7.18
CA THR A 98 10.80 -9.81 -6.65
C THR A 98 9.60 -9.44 -5.77
N MET A 99 8.37 -9.73 -6.24
CA MET A 99 7.14 -9.55 -5.45
C MET A 99 7.13 -10.43 -4.20
N PHE A 100 7.61 -11.67 -4.30
CA PHE A 100 7.74 -12.57 -3.15
C PHE A 100 8.69 -11.99 -2.11
N ALA A 101 9.85 -11.49 -2.50
CA ALA A 101 10.82 -10.88 -1.59
C ALA A 101 10.22 -9.66 -0.87
N PHE A 102 9.58 -8.75 -1.60
CA PHE A 102 8.91 -7.60 -1.00
C PHE A 102 7.76 -8.00 -0.06
N GLY A 103 6.92 -8.96 -0.47
CA GLY A 103 5.84 -9.48 0.35
C GLY A 103 6.34 -10.17 1.62
N ALA A 104 7.38 -10.99 1.52
CA ALA A 104 8.01 -11.66 2.65
C ALA A 104 8.63 -10.65 3.63
N GLY A 105 9.36 -9.64 3.12
CA GLY A 105 9.90 -8.55 3.94
C GLY A 105 8.81 -7.80 4.71
N SER A 106 7.69 -7.48 4.04
CA SER A 106 6.55 -6.82 4.69
C SER A 106 5.88 -7.70 5.75
N MET A 107 5.75 -9.00 5.51
CA MET A 107 5.18 -9.93 6.50
C MET A 107 6.09 -10.07 7.72
N ILE A 108 7.40 -10.19 7.52
CA ILE A 108 8.38 -10.21 8.62
C ILE A 108 8.28 -8.92 9.43
N ALA A 109 8.25 -7.75 8.77
CA ALA A 109 8.08 -6.47 9.44
C ALA A 109 6.78 -6.42 10.26
N ALA A 110 5.66 -6.90 9.72
CA ALA A 110 4.37 -6.95 10.41
C ALA A 110 4.39 -7.88 11.63
N LEU A 111 5.11 -9.01 11.58
CA LEU A 111 5.25 -9.95 12.69
C LEU A 111 6.23 -9.47 13.77
N VAL A 112 7.21 -8.64 13.41
CA VAL A 112 8.20 -8.06 14.33
C VAL A 112 7.64 -6.81 15.02
N LEU A 113 6.78 -6.04 14.33
CA LEU A 113 6.22 -4.78 14.82
C LEU A 113 5.62 -4.86 16.25
N PRO A 114 4.82 -5.88 16.63
CA PRO A 114 4.27 -5.97 17.99
C PRO A 114 5.37 -6.00 19.06
N ARG A 115 6.41 -6.81 18.85
CA ARG A 115 7.54 -6.92 19.79
C ARG A 115 8.32 -5.62 19.93
N VAL A 116 8.41 -4.84 18.85
CA VAL A 116 9.08 -3.54 18.87
C VAL A 116 8.25 -2.52 19.65
N LEU A 117 6.93 -2.54 19.50
CA LEU A 117 6.01 -1.66 20.23
C LEU A 117 5.89 -2.03 21.72
N ASP A 118 6.15 -3.28 22.09
CA ASP A 118 6.27 -3.67 23.50
C ASP A 118 7.48 -3.02 24.20
N ALA A 119 8.55 -2.72 23.44
CA ALA A 119 9.80 -2.17 23.96
C ALA A 119 9.96 -0.65 23.74
N LEU A 120 9.29 -0.07 22.75
CA LEU A 120 9.42 1.32 22.33
C LEU A 120 8.05 1.97 22.14
N PRO A 121 7.89 3.26 22.47
CA PRO A 121 6.63 3.96 22.25
C PRO A 121 6.32 4.11 20.75
N ASP A 122 5.03 4.16 20.39
CA ASP A 122 4.55 4.17 19.00
C ASP A 122 5.17 5.28 18.13
N ARG A 123 5.32 6.49 18.67
CA ARG A 123 5.76 7.67 17.92
C ARG A 123 7.16 7.50 17.29
N PRO A 124 8.23 7.20 18.05
CA PRO A 124 9.54 6.98 17.46
C PRO A 124 9.58 5.80 16.50
N VAL A 125 8.79 4.73 16.74
CA VAL A 125 8.71 3.59 15.81
C VAL A 125 8.10 4.02 14.48
N MET A 126 7.02 4.80 14.50
CA MET A 126 6.38 5.33 13.30
C MET A 126 7.29 6.28 12.52
N PHE A 127 7.96 7.22 13.19
CA PHE A 127 8.91 8.13 12.54
C PHE A 127 10.15 7.40 12.03
N GLY A 128 10.66 6.42 12.77
CA GLY A 128 11.78 5.57 12.35
C GLY A 128 11.45 4.77 11.10
N GLY A 129 10.26 4.15 11.04
CA GLY A 129 9.79 3.45 9.86
C GLY A 129 9.64 4.37 8.64
N ALA A 130 9.08 5.56 8.82
CA ALA A 130 8.97 6.54 7.73
C ALA A 130 10.34 7.05 7.26
N ALA A 131 11.26 7.35 8.19
CA ALA A 131 12.62 7.76 7.84
C ALA A 131 13.36 6.65 7.09
N LEU A 132 13.20 5.39 7.51
CA LEU A 132 13.74 4.23 6.82
C LEU A 132 13.19 4.12 5.39
N MET A 133 11.87 4.21 5.21
CA MET A 133 11.24 4.18 3.88
C MET A 133 11.73 5.30 2.97
N VAL A 134 11.86 6.53 3.49
CA VAL A 134 12.36 7.65 2.70
C VAL A 134 13.84 7.44 2.35
N ALA A 135 14.66 6.98 3.31
CA ALA A 135 16.07 6.71 3.08
C ALA A 135 16.28 5.61 2.04
N THR A 136 15.48 4.54 2.06
CA THR A 136 15.56 3.47 1.04
C THR A 136 15.12 3.96 -0.33
N LEU A 137 14.03 4.74 -0.44
CA LEU A 137 13.64 5.32 -1.73
C LEU A 137 14.69 6.28 -2.30
N VAL A 138 15.25 7.14 -1.45
CA VAL A 138 16.31 8.08 -1.86
C VAL A 138 17.58 7.32 -2.25
N GLY A 139 17.98 6.32 -1.46
CA GLY A 139 19.09 5.44 -1.77
C GLY A 139 18.90 4.74 -3.10
N LEU A 140 17.74 4.17 -3.34
CA LEU A 140 17.38 3.55 -4.61
C LEU A 140 17.43 4.58 -5.76
N ALA A 141 16.86 5.76 -5.60
CA ALA A 141 16.92 6.81 -6.62
C ALA A 141 18.37 7.22 -6.95
N LEU A 142 19.23 7.39 -5.94
CA LEU A 142 20.64 7.74 -6.11
C LEU A 142 21.44 6.61 -6.80
N THR A 143 21.21 5.36 -6.42
CA THR A 143 21.87 4.21 -7.05
C THR A 143 21.46 4.06 -8.51
N VAL A 144 20.19 4.26 -8.85
CA VAL A 144 19.70 4.25 -10.23
C VAL A 144 20.32 5.37 -11.04
N LEU A 145 20.50 6.56 -10.46
CA LEU A 145 21.13 7.70 -11.14
C LEU A 145 22.63 7.47 -11.42
N GLY A 146 23.33 6.77 -10.51
CA GLY A 146 24.79 6.60 -10.57
C GLY A 146 25.28 5.32 -11.26
N ALA A 147 24.57 4.20 -11.12
CA ALA A 147 25.01 2.88 -11.59
C ALA A 147 24.12 2.27 -12.68
N GLY A 148 22.98 2.90 -13.00
CA GLY A 148 21.96 2.37 -13.91
C GLY A 148 21.02 1.35 -13.25
N LEU A 149 19.98 0.94 -13.97
CA LEU A 149 18.99 -0.02 -13.47
C LEU A 149 19.55 -1.44 -13.51
N GLY A 150 19.81 -2.02 -12.33
CA GLY A 150 20.21 -3.42 -12.15
C GLY A 150 19.18 -4.20 -11.33
N TRP A 151 18.98 -5.49 -11.65
CA TRP A 151 18.01 -6.33 -10.93
C TRP A 151 18.37 -6.54 -9.45
N SER A 152 19.67 -6.58 -9.14
CA SER A 152 20.18 -6.63 -7.75
C SER A 152 19.87 -5.35 -6.97
N ILE A 153 19.88 -4.19 -7.63
CA ILE A 153 19.60 -2.89 -7.00
C ILE A 153 18.12 -2.78 -6.60
N LEU A 154 17.21 -3.41 -7.36
CA LEU A 154 15.78 -3.46 -7.03
C LEU A 154 15.48 -4.36 -5.81
N LEU A 155 16.37 -5.27 -5.45
CA LEU A 155 16.18 -6.20 -4.35
C LEU A 155 16.82 -5.74 -3.03
N THR A 156 17.52 -4.60 -3.04
CA THR A 156 18.11 -3.92 -1.86
C THR A 156 17.21 -2.80 -1.38
#